data_AF-F3YCZ6-F1
#
_entry.id   AF-F3YCZ6-F1
#
_cell.length_a   1.000
_cell.length_b   1.000
_cell.length_c   1.000
_cell.angle_alpha   90.00
_cell.angle_beta   90.00
_cell.angle_gamma   90.00
#
_symmetry.space_group_name_H-M   'P 1'
#
loop_
_entity.id
_entity.type
_entity.pdbx_description
1 polymer ?
#
loop_
_entity_poly.entity_id
_entity_poly.type
_entity_poly.pdbx_seq_one_letter_code
_entity_poly.pdbx_strand_id
1 'polypeptide(L)'
;MDKKMTRAQAGQRGGEKTAQTHGKNFYEEIGHKGGEKTAQTHDKNFYKENGQKGGQKTAQTHGRDFYEENGQKGGEKTAQTHDKEFYSQIGRKGGKNSHKNG
;
A
#
# COMPACT_ATOMS: atom_id res chain seq x y z
N MET A 1 6.63 -43.52 19.00
CA MET A 1 7.07 -42.68 17.87
C MET A 1 7.06 -41.23 18.33
N ASP A 2 8.22 -40.61 18.45
CA ASP A 2 8.30 -39.18 18.75
C ASP A 2 7.72 -38.37 17.60
N LYS A 3 6.66 -37.61 17.89
CA LYS A 3 6.03 -36.72 16.92
C LYS A 3 6.99 -35.56 16.63
N LYS A 4 7.86 -35.75 15.65
CA LYS A 4 8.82 -34.74 15.21
C LYS A 4 8.06 -33.50 14.74
N MET A 5 8.41 -32.34 15.30
CA MET A 5 7.78 -31.06 14.98
C MET A 5 7.94 -30.74 13.49
N THR A 6 6.87 -30.29 12.83
CA THR A 6 6.94 -29.86 11.43
C THR A 6 7.63 -28.50 11.30
N ARG A 7 8.17 -28.18 10.12
CA ARG A 7 8.78 -26.86 9.86
C ARG A 7 7.78 -25.72 10.06
N ALA A 8 6.51 -25.94 9.69
CA ALA A 8 5.45 -24.96 9.90
C ALA A 8 5.19 -24.73 11.40
N GLN A 9 5.11 -25.80 12.19
CA GLN A 9 4.95 -25.69 13.66
C GLN A 9 6.14 -24.99 14.32
N ALA A 10 7.36 -25.27 13.86
CA ALA A 10 8.56 -24.58 14.34
C ALA A 10 8.53 -23.08 13.99
N GLY A 11 8.15 -22.73 12.76
CA GLY A 11 8.00 -21.35 12.31
C GLY A 11 6.94 -20.58 13.10
N GLN A 12 5.77 -21.19 13.31
CA GLN A 12 4.70 -20.62 14.13
C GLN A 12 5.20 -20.36 15.57
N ARG A 13 5.81 -21.35 16.22
CA ARG A 13 6.35 -21.19 17.59
C ARG A 13 7.40 -20.09 17.68
N GLY A 14 8.28 -19.96 16.68
CA GLY A 14 9.26 -18.88 16.61
C GLY A 14 8.61 -17.50 16.47
N GLY A 15 7.59 -17.40 15.61
CA GLY A 15 6.81 -16.17 15.43
C GLY A 15 6.07 -15.77 16.71
N GLU A 16 5.39 -16.71 17.37
CA GLU A 16 4.71 -16.48 18.65
C GLU A 16 5.69 -16.02 19.73
N LYS A 17 6.85 -16.68 19.83
CA LYS A 17 7.87 -16.28 20.81
C LYS A 17 8.38 -14.86 20.55
N THR A 18 8.63 -14.52 19.29
CA THR A 18 9.06 -13.18 18.88
C THR A 18 8.00 -12.13 19.20
N ALA A 19 6.73 -12.42 18.92
CA ALA A 19 5.62 -11.51 19.21
C ALA A 19 5.42 -11.27 20.71
N GLN A 20 5.75 -12.25 21.55
CA GLN A 20 5.70 -12.11 23.01
C GLN A 20 6.85 -11.29 23.58
N THR A 21 8.03 -11.30 22.94
CA THR A 21 9.24 -10.66 23.48
C THR A 21 9.55 -9.30 22.86
N HIS A 22 8.94 -8.94 21.73
CA HIS A 22 9.24 -7.72 21.00
C HIS A 22 8.01 -6.81 20.83
N GLY A 23 8.21 -5.51 21.04
CA GLY A 23 7.19 -4.48 20.85
C GLY A 23 7.22 -3.83 19.46
N LYS A 24 6.39 -2.79 19.27
CA LYS A 24 6.21 -2.06 18.00
C LYS A 24 7.53 -1.62 17.35
N ASN A 25 8.44 -1.03 18.12
CA ASN A 25 9.71 -0.49 17.60
C ASN A 25 10.57 -1.56 16.92
N PHE A 26 10.56 -2.79 17.42
CA PHE A 26 11.30 -3.89 16.80
C PHE A 26 10.78 -4.18 15.38
N TYR A 27 9.45 -4.22 15.21
CA TYR A 27 8.82 -4.46 13.91
C TYR A 27 9.01 -3.29 12.94
N GLU A 28 9.00 -2.06 13.45
CA GLU A 28 9.32 -0.87 12.66
C GLU A 28 10.77 -0.91 12.15
N GLU A 29 11.72 -1.26 13.02
CA GLU A 29 13.15 -1.33 12.67
C GLU A 29 13.42 -2.40 11.62
N ILE A 30 12.88 -3.62 11.79
CA ILE A 30 13.08 -4.69 10.80
C ILE A 30 12.37 -4.38 9.48
N GLY A 31 11.22 -3.69 9.53
CA GLY A 31 10.51 -3.22 8.34
C GLY A 31 11.32 -2.16 7.59
N HIS A 32 11.90 -1.19 8.30
CA HIS A 32 12.78 -0.18 7.73
C HIS A 32 14.00 -0.80 7.07
N LYS A 33 14.72 -1.68 7.78
CA LYS A 33 15.89 -2.40 7.25
C LYS A 33 15.55 -3.20 5.99
N GLY A 34 14.41 -3.88 5.98
CA GLY A 34 13.92 -4.58 4.79
C GLY A 34 13.67 -3.62 3.62
N GLY A 35 12.98 -2.51 3.88
CA GLY A 35 12.71 -1.47 2.88
C GLY A 35 13.97 -0.85 2.30
N GLU A 36 14.94 -0.48 3.13
CA GLU A 36 16.23 0.06 2.69
C GLU A 36 16.98 -0.95 1.81
N LYS A 37 17.01 -2.23 2.23
CA LYS A 37 17.67 -3.27 1.44
C LYS A 37 17.02 -3.42 0.07
N THR A 38 15.69 -3.45 0.01
CA THR A 38 14.94 -3.50 -1.26
C THR A 38 15.23 -2.26 -2.12
N ALA A 39 15.23 -1.06 -1.53
CA ALA A 39 15.50 0.18 -2.26
C ALA A 39 16.92 0.25 -2.83
N GLN A 40 17.90 -0.37 -2.18
CA GLN A 40 19.28 -0.45 -2.67
C GLN A 40 19.43 -1.44 -3.84
N THR A 41 18.62 -2.50 -3.91
CA THR A 41 18.77 -3.58 -4.89
C THR A 41 17.84 -3.47 -6.10
N HIS A 42 16.81 -2.64 -6.02
CA HIS A 42 15.77 -2.54 -7.06
C HIS A 42 15.64 -1.14 -7.64
N ASP A 43 15.33 -1.09 -8.94
CA ASP A 43 15.14 0.15 -9.68
C ASP A 43 13.66 0.60 -9.66
N LYS A 44 13.37 1.70 -10.39
CA LYS A 44 12.00 2.22 -10.51
C LYS A 44 11.03 1.24 -11.18
N ASN A 45 11.52 0.35 -12.07
CA ASN A 45 10.67 -0.58 -12.79
C ASN A 45 10.10 -1.65 -11.85
N PHE A 46 10.90 -2.12 -10.89
CA PHE A 46 10.43 -3.03 -9.85
C PHE A 46 9.18 -2.49 -9.12
N TYR A 47 9.22 -1.22 -8.69
CA TYR A 47 8.08 -0.60 -8.00
C TYR A 47 6.89 -0.37 -8.93
N LYS A 48 7.15 0.00 -10.20
CA LYS A 48 6.10 0.16 -11.20
C LYS A 48 5.37 -1.15 -11.46
N GLU A 49 6.10 -2.24 -11.64
CA GLU A 49 5.53 -3.57 -11.87
C GLU A 49 4.73 -4.04 -10.65
N ASN A 50 5.25 -3.84 -9.43
CA ASN A 50 4.53 -4.18 -8.20
C ASN A 50 3.23 -3.37 -8.06
N GLY A 51 3.26 -2.07 -8.37
CA GLY A 51 2.08 -1.23 -8.40
C GLY A 51 1.06 -1.68 -9.45
N GLN A 52 1.51 -2.05 -10.65
CA GLN A 52 0.65 -2.59 -11.71
C GLN A 52 0.00 -3.91 -11.30
N LYS A 53 0.75 -4.85 -10.74
CA LYS A 53 0.23 -6.13 -10.24
C LYS A 53 -0.81 -5.91 -9.13
N GLY A 54 -0.54 -5.01 -8.19
CA GLY A 54 -1.48 -4.64 -7.14
C GLY A 54 -2.78 -4.05 -7.70
N GLY A 55 -2.66 -3.08 -8.62
CA GLY A 55 -3.81 -2.47 -9.29
C GLY A 55 -4.65 -3.46 -10.09
N GLN A 56 -4.01 -4.36 -10.86
CA GLN A 56 -4.70 -5.41 -11.60
C GLN A 56 -5.45 -6.36 -10.67
N LYS A 57 -4.82 -6.80 -9.57
CA LYS A 57 -5.48 -7.66 -8.59
C LYS A 57 -6.70 -6.98 -7.99
N THR A 58 -6.57 -5.71 -7.59
CA THR A 58 -7.70 -4.93 -7.07
C THR A 58 -8.82 -4.79 -8.10
N ALA A 59 -8.50 -4.48 -9.36
CA ALA A 59 -9.48 -4.34 -10.43
C ALA A 59 -10.20 -5.66 -10.78
N GLN A 60 -9.54 -6.81 -10.62
CA GLN A 60 -10.15 -8.12 -10.83
C GLN A 60 -11.14 -8.50 -9.72
N THR A 61 -10.91 -8.04 -8.49
CA THR A 61 -11.69 -8.47 -7.32
C THR A 61 -12.72 -7.45 -6.84
N HIS A 62 -12.63 -6.19 -7.26
CA HIS A 62 -13.50 -5.10 -6.78
C HIS A 62 -14.32 -4.50 -7.92
N GLY A 63 -15.61 -4.30 -7.65
CA GLY A 63 -16.56 -3.65 -8.56
C GLY A 63 -16.58 -2.12 -8.43
N ARG A 64 -17.56 -1.49 -9.09
CA ARG A 64 -17.75 -0.03 -9.13
C ARG A 64 -17.82 0.60 -7.74
N ASP A 65 -18.62 0.02 -6.84
CA ASP A 65 -18.91 0.60 -5.53
C ASP A 65 -17.65 0.83 -4.70
N PHE A 66 -16.65 -0.07 -4.81
CA PHE A 66 -15.36 0.07 -4.16
C PHE A 66 -14.61 1.34 -4.60
N TYR A 67 -14.62 1.64 -5.90
CA TYR A 67 -13.97 2.85 -6.43
C TYR A 67 -14.77 4.10 -6.11
N GLU A 68 -16.10 4.01 -6.08
CA GLU A 68 -16.98 5.11 -5.71
C GLU A 68 -16.78 5.50 -4.24
N GLU A 69 -16.77 4.53 -3.33
CA GLU A 69 -16.50 4.73 -1.90
C GLU A 69 -15.10 5.33 -1.68
N ASN A 70 -14.07 4.81 -2.36
CA ASN A 70 -12.71 5.36 -2.28
C ASN A 70 -12.65 6.81 -2.80
N GLY A 71 -13.38 7.10 -3.89
CA GLY A 71 -13.50 8.45 -4.42
C GLY A 71 -14.18 9.41 -3.44
N GLN A 72 -15.29 8.98 -2.83
CA GLN A 72 -16.01 9.75 -1.81
C GLN A 72 -15.12 10.04 -0.59
N LYS A 73 -14.47 9.02 -0.02
CA LYS A 73 -13.53 9.20 1.11
C LYS A 73 -12.39 10.16 0.78
N GLY A 74 -11.82 10.05 -0.42
CA GLY A 74 -10.78 10.97 -0.88
C GLY A 74 -11.28 12.41 -1.02
N GLY A 75 -12.49 12.58 -1.57
CA GLY A 75 -13.15 13.87 -1.70
C GLY A 75 -13.45 14.53 -0.36
N GLU A 76 -14.00 13.78 0.60
CA GLU A 76 -14.29 14.26 1.95
C GLU A 76 -13.02 14.69 2.68
N LYS A 77 -11.96 13.88 2.62
CA LYS A 77 -10.68 14.22 3.27
C LYS A 77 -10.07 15.50 2.70
N THR A 78 -10.17 15.65 1.38
CA THR A 78 -9.74 16.85 0.67
C THR A 78 -10.56 18.07 1.10
N ALA A 79 -11.90 17.93 1.18
CA ALA A 79 -12.81 19.00 1.55
C ALA A 79 -12.60 19.50 2.99
N GLN A 80 -12.23 18.61 3.91
CA GLN A 80 -11.90 18.97 5.29
C GLN A 80 -10.63 19.82 5.42
N THR A 81 -9.74 19.78 4.44
CA THR A 81 -8.38 20.33 4.56
C THR A 81 -8.07 21.46 3.58
N HIS A 82 -8.93 21.66 2.57
CA HIS A 82 -8.66 22.56 1.46
C HIS A 82 -9.82 23.50 1.17
N ASP A 83 -9.50 24.68 0.63
CA ASP A 83 -10.45 25.73 0.32
C ASP A 83 -10.88 25.73 -1.16
N LYS A 84 -11.68 26.73 -1.54
CA LYS A 84 -12.18 26.90 -2.91
C LYS A 84 -11.06 27.13 -3.93
N GLU A 85 -9.92 27.70 -3.54
CA GLU A 85 -8.80 27.91 -4.45
C GLU A 85 -8.16 26.59 -4.83
N PHE A 86 -7.99 25.68 -3.88
CA PHE A 86 -7.50 24.34 -4.16
C PHE A 86 -8.38 23.61 -5.19
N TYR A 87 -9.71 23.63 -5.00
CA TYR A 87 -10.65 23.01 -5.96
C TYR A 87 -10.57 23.64 -7.36
N SER A 88 -10.38 24.96 -7.42
CA SER A 88 -10.17 25.68 -8.68
C SER A 88 -8.86 25.27 -9.36
N GLN A 89 -7.79 25.06 -8.60
CA GLN A 89 -6.50 24.62 -9.13
C GLN A 89 -6.55 23.19 -9.67
N ILE A 90 -7.15 22.25 -8.94
CA ILE A 90 -7.27 20.86 -9.41
C ILE A 90 -8.20 20.76 -10.63
N GLY A 91 -9.29 21.54 -10.68
CA GLY A 91 -10.17 21.62 -11.83
C GLY A 91 -9.44 22.15 -13.07
N ARG A 92 -8.64 23.22 -12.92
CA ARG A 92 -7.76 23.73 -14.00
C ARG A 92 -6.74 22.70 -14.45
N LYS A 93 -6.11 21.95 -13.53
CA LYS A 93 -5.14 20.88 -13.87
C LYS A 93 -5.81 19.72 -14.60
N GLY A 94 -6.98 19.27 -14.15
CA GLY A 94 -7.77 18.23 -14.81
C GLY A 94 -8.22 18.64 -16.22
N GLY A 95 -8.74 19.85 -16.38
CA GLY A 95 -9.18 20.38 -17.68
C GLY A 95 -8.03 20.53 -18.70
N LYS A 96 -6.84 20.96 -18.25
CA LYS A 96 -5.64 21.06 -19.11
C LYS A 96 -5.16 19.71 -19.64
N ASN A 97 -5.34 18.63 -18.88
CA ASN A 97 -4.97 17.27 -19.32
C ASN A 97 -5.98 16.68 -20.31
N SER A 98 -7.24 17.14 -20.27
CA SER A 98 -8.27 16.73 -21.23
C SER A 98 -8.11 17.39 -22.61
N HIS A 99 -7.50 18.58 -22.69
CA HIS A 99 -7.30 19.32 -23.94
C HIS A 99 -6.05 18.92 -24.74
N LYS A 100 -5.16 18.09 -24.17
CA LYS A 100 -3.94 17.64 -24.85
C LYS A 100 -4.10 16.33 -25.64
N ASN A 101 -5.29 15.71 -25.59
CA ASN A 101 -5.63 14.48 -26.31
C ASN A 101 -6.77 14.71 -27.33
N GLY A 102 -7.01 15.95 -27.76
CA GLY A 102 -7.98 16.32 -28.80
C GLY A 102 -7.28 16.78 -30.07
#